data_AF-A0A917KYM4-F1
#
_entry.id   AF-A0A917KYM4-F1
#
_cell.length_a   1.000
_cell.length_b   1.000
_cell.length_c   1.000
_cell.angle_alpha   90.00
_cell.angle_beta   90.00
_cell.angle_gamma   90.00
#
_symmetry.space_group_name_H-M   'P 1'
#
loop_
_entity.id
_entity.type
_entity.pdbx_description
1 polymer ?
#
loop_
_entity_poly.entity_id
_entity_poly.type
_entity_poly.pdbx_seq_one_letter_code
_entity_poly.pdbx_strand_id
1 'polypeptide(L)'
;MSDSLAEVLALEAEGLLLSAHDRAMAAMADHPDDPALRYRATLTIARAGATGRALDLFHQLRLDAEPDPEIAALGARLIKDRAFERPVAARGPLLAEAARRYEDLWRRGGAGWHGVNAAAMHLLGGDRPRAVAIAEDVLRGHRDAGDYWSAATEAEAQLLAGRELAARTALEEAEARAGSDLSARATTRRQLRREAIALGVSPAIVDALRIPAVLHYTGHMPKPGQDDPAIEGLISATLDATIAAQRVGMAFGGLAAGLDILAVEALLRAGVTPTVVLPCDADTYEAASVLPAGERWVARYRALLPRVRLMHLDERPFAGDDLHLAMAARRAMGLARLHARHRDGTAVQVAAWDQVPSRGSAGTGADVAAWTNAGGQSLFLGWPWPRNGPVEALPEPRRRPMAVLFGDLPRFSALDDEGLARFYEGPLVAMGAALERHPFTYCNCWGDAVQITFEEITGAAACAFDMRAALETQEPPIHPRFALDFGPMLPVYDSVQRAHKYSGRAMTRAARIEPVTPPGRIFATEAFACEVALLPRGAGLACDYAGHIPTAKSFGSMPLYALRRSGFEEDMA
;
A
#
# COMPACT_ATOMS: atom_id res chain seq x y z
N MET A 1 -12.34 -20.66 -20.40
CA MET A 1 -12.01 -19.68 -19.35
C MET A 1 -13.33 -19.21 -18.77
N SER A 2 -13.56 -19.34 -17.46
CA SER A 2 -14.80 -18.83 -16.85
C SER A 2 -14.84 -17.30 -16.95
N ASP A 3 -16.03 -16.72 -17.00
CA ASP A 3 -16.22 -15.27 -17.08
C ASP A 3 -15.53 -14.56 -15.90
N SER A 4 -15.63 -15.16 -14.71
CA SER A 4 -14.97 -14.67 -13.50
C SER A 4 -13.44 -14.67 -13.58
N LEU A 5 -12.82 -15.67 -14.22
CA LEU A 5 -11.37 -15.69 -14.39
C LEU A 5 -10.91 -14.63 -15.41
N ALA A 6 -11.72 -14.36 -16.44
CA ALA A 6 -11.44 -13.29 -17.40
C ALA A 6 -11.43 -11.91 -16.74
N GLU A 7 -12.38 -11.64 -15.85
CA GLU A 7 -12.44 -10.39 -15.08
C GLU A 7 -11.23 -10.22 -14.15
N VAL A 8 -10.80 -11.29 -13.46
CA VAL A 8 -9.58 -11.26 -12.63
C VAL A 8 -8.36 -10.89 -13.47
N LEU A 9 -8.18 -11.53 -14.63
CA LEU A 9 -7.06 -11.27 -15.53
C LEU A 9 -7.10 -9.84 -16.10
N ALA A 10 -8.28 -9.28 -16.39
CA ALA A 10 -8.43 -7.90 -16.82
C ALA A 10 -7.98 -6.90 -15.73
N LEU A 11 -8.40 -7.12 -14.48
CA LEU A 11 -7.96 -6.31 -13.35
C LEU A 11 -6.44 -6.43 -13.12
N GLU A 12 -5.85 -7.62 -13.27
CA GLU A 12 -4.39 -7.79 -13.23
C GLU A 12 -3.67 -7.02 -14.34
N ALA A 13 -4.20 -7.04 -15.57
CA ALA A 13 -3.64 -6.31 -16.70
C ALA A 13 -3.70 -4.78 -16.50
N GLU A 14 -4.73 -4.27 -15.81
CA GLU A 14 -4.79 -2.86 -15.35
C GLU A 14 -3.88 -2.58 -14.14
N GLY A 15 -3.22 -3.61 -13.60
CA GLY A 15 -2.41 -3.51 -12.39
C GLY A 15 -3.22 -3.23 -11.12
N LEU A 16 -4.52 -3.56 -11.12
CA LEU A 16 -5.43 -3.47 -9.98
C LEU A 16 -5.37 -4.76 -9.14
N LEU A 17 -4.17 -5.09 -8.65
CA LEU A 17 -3.89 -6.36 -7.99
C LEU A 17 -4.79 -6.65 -6.78
N LEU A 18 -5.13 -5.62 -6.00
CA LEU A 18 -5.98 -5.77 -4.82
C LEU A 18 -7.41 -6.14 -5.22
N SER A 19 -7.97 -5.42 -6.20
CA SER A 19 -9.28 -5.72 -6.77
C SER A 19 -9.32 -7.09 -7.47
N ALA A 20 -8.24 -7.47 -8.16
CA ALA A 20 -8.10 -8.78 -8.77
C ALA A 20 -8.12 -9.90 -7.72
N HIS A 21 -7.41 -9.72 -6.60
CA HIS A 21 -7.45 -10.63 -5.47
C HIS A 21 -8.87 -10.78 -4.92
N ASP A 22 -9.54 -9.66 -4.63
CA ASP A 22 -10.88 -9.68 -4.05
C ASP A 22 -11.89 -10.34 -5.01
N ARG A 23 -11.76 -10.09 -6.32
CA ARG A 23 -12.59 -10.73 -7.34
C ARG A 23 -12.34 -12.23 -7.43
N ALA A 24 -11.08 -12.66 -7.35
CA ALA A 24 -10.71 -14.09 -7.35
C ALA A 24 -11.26 -14.78 -6.10
N MET A 25 -11.11 -14.19 -4.92
CA MET A 25 -11.67 -14.70 -3.66
C MET A 25 -13.20 -14.79 -3.72
N ALA A 26 -13.88 -13.81 -4.31
CA ALA A 26 -15.32 -13.85 -4.51
C ALA A 26 -15.74 -14.97 -5.48
N ALA A 27 -15.05 -15.13 -6.61
CA ALA A 27 -15.32 -16.20 -7.58
C ALA A 27 -15.13 -17.60 -6.99
N MET A 28 -14.19 -17.76 -6.06
CA MET A 28 -13.94 -19.02 -5.36
C MET A 28 -15.07 -19.43 -4.41
N ALA A 29 -15.93 -18.50 -3.99
CA ALA A 29 -17.11 -18.87 -3.20
C ALA A 29 -18.05 -19.80 -4.00
N ASP A 30 -18.12 -19.60 -5.31
CA ASP A 30 -18.93 -20.42 -6.23
C ASP A 30 -18.14 -21.59 -6.84
N HIS A 31 -16.81 -21.45 -6.94
CA HIS A 31 -15.91 -22.43 -7.56
C HIS A 31 -14.66 -22.72 -6.71
N PRO A 32 -14.82 -23.31 -5.50
CA PRO A 32 -13.73 -23.47 -4.54
C PRO A 32 -12.60 -24.41 -5.02
N ASP A 33 -12.94 -25.37 -5.87
CA ASP A 33 -12.01 -26.38 -6.38
C ASP A 33 -11.34 -25.98 -7.70
N ASP A 34 -11.55 -24.78 -8.25
CA ASP A 34 -10.85 -24.35 -9.46
C ASP A 34 -9.39 -23.97 -9.14
N PRO A 35 -8.39 -24.74 -9.61
CA PRO A 35 -6.98 -24.46 -9.32
C PRO A 35 -6.51 -23.12 -9.88
N ALA A 36 -7.08 -22.65 -11.00
CA ALA A 36 -6.69 -21.39 -11.61
C ALA A 36 -7.15 -20.21 -10.76
N LEU A 37 -8.36 -20.25 -10.20
CA LEU A 37 -8.84 -19.23 -9.27
C LEU A 37 -8.05 -19.24 -7.95
N ARG A 38 -7.78 -20.42 -7.38
CA ARG A 38 -6.94 -20.58 -6.19
C ARG A 38 -5.53 -20.01 -6.40
N TYR A 39 -4.94 -20.32 -7.56
CA TYR A 39 -3.65 -19.79 -7.97
C TYR A 39 -3.69 -18.26 -8.12
N ARG A 40 -4.66 -17.68 -8.83
CA ARG A 40 -4.76 -16.22 -9.01
C ARG A 40 -5.05 -15.48 -7.71
N ALA A 41 -5.88 -16.01 -6.83
CA ALA A 41 -6.12 -15.43 -5.49
C ALA A 41 -4.81 -15.33 -4.69
N THR A 42 -3.97 -16.36 -4.73
CA THR A 42 -2.66 -16.36 -4.06
C THR A 42 -1.63 -15.50 -4.78
N LEU A 43 -1.59 -15.54 -6.11
CA LEU A 43 -0.60 -14.82 -6.90
C LEU A 43 -0.79 -13.30 -6.84
N THR A 44 -2.03 -12.82 -6.91
CA THR A 44 -2.35 -11.38 -6.90
C THR A 44 -1.89 -10.71 -5.61
N ILE A 45 -2.13 -11.35 -4.46
CA ILE A 45 -1.70 -10.84 -3.15
C ILE A 45 -0.19 -10.95 -2.96
N ALA A 46 0.45 -12.00 -3.51
CA ALA A 46 1.92 -12.12 -3.56
C ALA A 46 2.54 -11.01 -4.43
N ARG A 47 1.95 -10.70 -5.59
CA ARG A 47 2.39 -9.60 -6.48
C ARG A 47 2.22 -8.24 -5.83
N ALA A 48 1.22 -8.08 -4.96
CA ALA A 48 1.02 -6.91 -4.12
C ALA A 48 2.01 -6.83 -2.94
N GLY A 49 2.96 -7.76 -2.80
CA GLY A 49 4.02 -7.72 -1.77
C GLY A 49 3.61 -8.31 -0.42
N ALA A 50 2.40 -8.85 -0.29
CA ALA A 50 1.88 -9.42 0.95
C ALA A 50 2.30 -10.89 1.14
N THR A 51 3.61 -11.15 1.20
CA THR A 51 4.16 -12.51 1.15
C THR A 51 3.64 -13.40 2.27
N GLY A 52 3.63 -12.90 3.50
CA GLY A 52 3.14 -13.66 4.64
C GLY A 52 1.69 -14.12 4.45
N ARG A 53 0.82 -13.26 3.89
CA ARG A 53 -0.58 -13.60 3.62
C ARG A 53 -0.70 -14.56 2.44
N ALA A 54 0.09 -14.37 1.40
CA ALA A 54 0.14 -15.26 0.26
C ALA A 54 0.58 -16.67 0.64
N LEU A 55 1.56 -16.82 1.54
CA LEU A 55 1.99 -18.12 2.04
C LEU A 55 0.90 -18.82 2.85
N ASP A 56 0.21 -18.09 3.72
CA ASP A 56 -0.94 -18.62 4.46
C ASP A 56 -2.04 -19.12 3.50
N LEU A 57 -2.35 -18.33 2.46
CA LEU A 57 -3.33 -18.72 1.44
C LEU A 57 -2.87 -19.91 0.59
N PHE A 58 -1.59 -19.97 0.22
CA PHE A 58 -1.01 -21.06 -0.55
C PHE A 58 -1.26 -22.42 0.12
N HIS A 59 -1.06 -22.49 1.44
CA HIS A 59 -1.36 -23.70 2.23
C HIS A 59 -2.86 -23.89 2.46
N GLN A 60 -3.60 -22.84 2.81
CA GLN A 60 -5.06 -22.92 3.05
C GLN A 60 -5.82 -23.44 1.82
N LEU A 61 -5.37 -23.06 0.62
CA LEU A 61 -5.96 -23.46 -0.66
C LEU A 61 -5.34 -24.74 -1.25
N ARG A 62 -4.46 -25.40 -0.48
CA ARG A 62 -3.76 -26.65 -0.83
C ARG A 62 -3.02 -26.61 -2.17
N LEU A 63 -2.47 -25.45 -2.52
CA LEU A 63 -1.67 -25.28 -3.74
C LEU A 63 -0.31 -26.00 -3.66
N ASP A 64 0.15 -26.33 -2.45
CA ASP A 64 1.34 -27.14 -2.20
C ASP A 64 1.22 -28.59 -2.67
N ALA A 65 0.00 -29.11 -2.83
CA ALA A 65 -0.28 -30.45 -3.33
C ALA A 65 -0.51 -30.51 -4.85
N GLU A 66 -0.62 -29.36 -5.53
CA GLU A 66 -0.90 -29.31 -6.96
C GLU A 66 0.37 -29.67 -7.76
N PRO A 67 0.30 -30.59 -8.74
CA PRO A 67 1.45 -31.05 -9.51
C PRO A 67 1.89 -30.06 -10.60
N ASP A 68 1.09 -29.02 -10.86
CA ASP A 68 1.36 -28.03 -11.89
C ASP A 68 2.68 -27.27 -11.61
N PRO A 69 3.64 -27.26 -12.55
CA PRO A 69 4.91 -26.56 -12.38
C PRO A 69 4.79 -25.06 -12.09
N GLU A 70 3.78 -24.39 -12.64
CA GLU A 70 3.54 -22.96 -12.42
C GLU A 70 3.05 -22.69 -10.98
N ILE A 71 2.22 -23.59 -10.44
CA ILE A 71 1.79 -23.53 -9.04
C ILE A 71 2.94 -23.90 -8.09
N ALA A 72 3.72 -24.93 -8.42
CA ALA A 72 4.90 -25.31 -7.65
C ALA A 72 5.95 -24.18 -7.59
N ALA A 73 6.13 -23.45 -8.69
CA ALA A 73 7.01 -22.29 -8.75
C ALA A 73 6.53 -21.13 -7.88
N LEU A 74 5.21 -20.95 -7.71
CA LEU A 74 4.68 -19.99 -6.75
C LEU A 74 5.13 -20.32 -5.32
N GLY A 75 5.15 -21.60 -4.94
CA GLY A 75 5.71 -22.02 -3.65
C GLY A 75 7.17 -21.60 -3.47
N ALA A 76 8.02 -21.82 -4.48
CA ALA A 76 9.42 -21.38 -4.46
C ALA A 76 9.55 -19.84 -4.38
N ARG A 77 8.69 -19.11 -5.10
CA ARG A 77 8.59 -17.64 -5.04
C ARG A 77 8.23 -17.15 -3.65
N LEU A 78 7.24 -17.76 -2.99
CA LEU A 78 6.81 -17.35 -1.66
C LEU A 78 7.90 -17.58 -0.60
N ILE A 79 8.66 -18.67 -0.71
CA ILE A 79 9.82 -18.91 0.16
C ILE A 79 10.91 -17.87 -0.08
N LYS A 80 11.20 -17.55 -1.35
CA LYS A 80 12.11 -16.45 -1.71
C LYS A 80 11.66 -15.14 -1.08
N ASP A 81 10.42 -14.72 -1.32
CA ASP A 81 9.91 -13.44 -0.86
C ASP A 81 9.92 -13.39 0.69
N ARG A 82 9.63 -14.52 1.35
CA ARG A 82 9.71 -14.66 2.81
C ARG A 82 11.14 -14.52 3.32
N ALA A 83 12.14 -14.97 2.57
CA ALA A 83 13.55 -14.73 2.92
C ALA A 83 13.84 -13.23 3.00
N PHE A 84 13.35 -12.43 2.05
CA PHE A 84 13.60 -10.99 2.01
C PHE A 84 12.89 -10.21 3.13
N GLU A 85 11.80 -10.73 3.69
CA GLU A 85 11.16 -10.20 4.91
C GLU A 85 11.96 -10.48 6.19
N ARG A 86 12.95 -11.38 6.16
CA ARG A 86 13.79 -11.70 7.32
C ARG A 86 15.05 -10.83 7.37
N PRO A 87 15.60 -10.59 8.57
CA PRO A 87 16.94 -10.00 8.71
C PRO A 87 17.97 -10.79 7.91
N VAL A 88 18.98 -10.11 7.37
CA VAL A 88 20.02 -10.69 6.49
C VAL A 88 20.60 -11.99 7.06
N ALA A 89 20.88 -12.04 8.37
CA ALA A 89 21.43 -13.20 9.06
C ALA A 89 20.55 -14.47 9.01
N ALA A 90 19.24 -14.33 8.76
CA ALA A 90 18.28 -15.44 8.73
C ALA A 90 17.82 -15.82 7.31
N ARG A 91 18.37 -15.18 6.26
CA ARG A 91 17.92 -15.40 4.87
C ARG A 91 18.47 -16.67 4.23
N GLY A 92 19.72 -17.02 4.56
CA GLY A 92 20.48 -18.08 3.89
C GLY A 92 19.72 -19.41 3.73
N PRO A 93 19.14 -19.99 4.80
CA PRO A 93 18.40 -21.25 4.68
C PRO A 93 17.21 -21.19 3.73
N LEU A 94 16.44 -20.09 3.74
CA LEU A 94 15.27 -19.89 2.90
C LEU A 94 15.67 -19.68 1.43
N LEU A 95 16.72 -18.90 1.17
CA LEU A 95 17.26 -18.73 -0.19
C LEU A 95 17.78 -20.05 -0.76
N ALA A 96 18.49 -20.84 0.05
CA ALA A 96 18.97 -22.17 -0.35
C ALA A 96 17.80 -23.13 -0.65
N GLU A 97 16.70 -23.06 0.11
CA GLU A 97 15.51 -23.85 -0.17
C GLU A 97 14.82 -23.42 -1.48
N ALA A 98 14.63 -22.11 -1.69
CA ALA A 98 14.08 -21.59 -2.92
C ALA A 98 14.96 -21.98 -4.13
N ALA A 99 16.29 -21.89 -4.01
CA ALA A 99 17.24 -22.30 -5.04
C ALA A 99 17.05 -23.77 -5.44
N ARG A 100 16.99 -24.69 -4.46
CA ARG A 100 16.78 -26.12 -4.71
C ARG A 100 15.47 -26.38 -5.45
N ARG A 101 14.37 -25.75 -5.01
CA ARG A 101 13.05 -25.93 -5.64
C ARG A 101 13.04 -25.44 -7.09
N TYR A 102 13.63 -24.27 -7.36
CA TYR A 102 13.74 -23.77 -8.74
C TYR A 102 14.67 -24.63 -9.61
N GLU A 103 15.79 -25.12 -9.08
CA GLU A 103 16.67 -26.04 -9.80
C GLU A 103 15.95 -27.34 -10.17
N ASP A 104 15.20 -27.93 -9.24
CA ASP A 104 14.45 -29.16 -9.50
C ASP A 104 13.38 -28.95 -10.58
N LEU A 105 12.66 -27.82 -10.54
CA LEU A 105 11.69 -27.43 -11.58
C LEU A 105 12.39 -27.24 -12.93
N TRP A 106 13.53 -26.55 -12.95
CA TRP A 106 14.31 -26.31 -14.16
C TRP A 106 14.85 -27.60 -14.77
N ARG A 107 15.40 -28.51 -13.96
CA ARG A 107 15.92 -29.81 -14.44
C ARG A 107 14.82 -30.71 -15.02
N ARG A 108 13.60 -30.64 -14.49
CA ARG A 108 12.46 -31.44 -14.96
C ARG A 108 11.79 -30.84 -16.18
N GLY A 109 11.59 -29.52 -16.19
CA GLY A 109 10.80 -28.82 -17.22
C GLY A 109 11.61 -28.09 -18.30
N GLY A 110 12.88 -27.80 -18.06
CA GLY A 110 13.76 -27.09 -19.00
C GLY A 110 13.47 -25.60 -19.18
N ALA A 111 12.45 -25.05 -18.52
CA ALA A 111 12.05 -23.66 -18.71
C ALA A 111 13.09 -22.68 -18.13
N GLY A 112 13.66 -21.82 -18.99
CA GLY A 112 14.77 -20.92 -18.62
C GLY A 112 14.49 -20.00 -17.44
N TRP A 113 13.23 -19.57 -17.27
CA TRP A 113 12.84 -18.70 -16.16
C TRP A 113 12.95 -19.39 -14.79
N HIS A 114 12.78 -20.71 -14.69
CA HIS A 114 13.11 -21.46 -13.46
C HIS A 114 14.62 -21.45 -13.21
N GLY A 115 15.42 -21.59 -14.27
CA GLY A 115 16.87 -21.59 -14.20
C GLY A 115 17.45 -20.26 -13.70
N VAL A 116 17.00 -19.12 -14.25
CA VAL A 116 17.46 -17.80 -13.77
C VAL A 116 17.03 -17.52 -12.34
N ASN A 117 15.80 -17.90 -11.95
CA ASN A 117 15.39 -17.80 -10.55
C ASN A 117 16.27 -18.65 -9.62
N ALA A 118 16.66 -19.86 -10.03
CA ALA A 118 17.61 -20.68 -9.28
C ALA A 118 18.98 -20.00 -9.16
N ALA A 119 19.52 -19.51 -10.27
CA ALA A 119 20.80 -18.80 -10.32
C ALA A 119 20.78 -17.55 -9.42
N ALA A 120 19.71 -16.77 -9.46
CA ALA A 120 19.52 -15.61 -8.61
C ALA A 120 19.51 -15.96 -7.13
N MET A 121 18.84 -17.06 -6.74
CA MET A 121 18.83 -17.50 -5.33
C MET A 121 20.22 -17.92 -4.85
N HIS A 122 21.02 -18.57 -5.70
CA HIS A 122 22.43 -18.87 -5.39
C HIS A 122 23.26 -17.61 -5.25
N LEU A 123 23.13 -16.65 -6.16
CA LEU A 123 23.82 -15.36 -6.08
C LEU A 123 23.51 -14.65 -4.76
N LEU A 124 22.22 -14.51 -4.45
CA LEU A 124 21.74 -13.82 -3.25
C LEU A 124 22.05 -14.61 -1.96
N GLY A 125 22.23 -15.93 -2.07
CA GLY A 125 22.72 -16.80 -1.00
C GLY A 125 24.24 -16.80 -0.84
N GLY A 126 24.99 -16.13 -1.73
CA GLY A 126 26.45 -16.00 -1.68
C GLY A 126 27.24 -16.97 -2.56
N ASP A 127 26.58 -17.88 -3.30
CA ASP A 127 27.23 -18.83 -4.23
C ASP A 127 27.23 -18.28 -5.66
N ARG A 128 28.08 -17.27 -5.88
CA ARG A 128 28.26 -16.64 -7.19
C ARG A 128 28.73 -17.62 -8.28
N PRO A 129 29.70 -18.53 -8.03
CA PRO A 129 30.12 -19.50 -9.04
C PRO A 129 28.97 -20.39 -9.54
N ARG A 130 28.11 -20.88 -8.63
CA ARG A 130 26.94 -21.68 -9.02
C ARG A 130 25.92 -20.86 -9.81
N ALA A 131 25.67 -19.62 -9.38
CA ALA A 131 24.78 -18.71 -10.10
C ALA A 131 25.21 -18.50 -11.56
N VAL A 132 26.50 -18.20 -11.77
CA VAL A 132 27.07 -17.99 -13.11
C VAL A 132 26.96 -19.27 -13.95
N ALA A 133 27.29 -20.43 -13.38
CA ALA A 133 27.21 -21.70 -14.11
C ALA A 133 25.77 -21.99 -14.60
N ILE A 134 24.77 -21.79 -13.75
CA ILE A 134 23.35 -21.98 -14.13
C ILE A 134 22.95 -20.94 -15.19
N ALA A 135 23.35 -19.68 -15.03
CA ALA A 135 23.03 -18.63 -15.99
C ALA A 135 23.60 -18.93 -17.39
N GLU A 136 24.85 -19.39 -17.48
CA GLU A 136 25.47 -19.83 -18.73
C GLU A 136 24.75 -21.03 -19.36
N ASP A 137 24.32 -22.00 -18.54
CA ASP A 137 23.53 -23.14 -19.00
C ASP A 137 22.18 -22.70 -19.56
N VAL A 138 21.49 -21.77 -18.88
CA VAL A 138 20.25 -21.17 -19.36
C VAL A 138 20.48 -20.47 -20.69
N LEU A 139 21.53 -19.65 -20.83
CA LEU A 139 21.84 -18.94 -22.09
C LEU A 139 22.13 -19.91 -23.24
N ARG A 140 22.87 -21.01 -22.99
CA ARG A 140 23.13 -22.04 -24.01
C ARG A 140 21.86 -22.76 -24.47
N GLY A 141 20.90 -22.94 -23.58
CA GLY A 141 19.60 -23.56 -23.88
C GLY A 141 18.51 -22.58 -24.30
N HIS A 142 18.76 -21.27 -24.22
CA HIS A 142 17.76 -20.24 -24.42
C HIS A 142 17.25 -20.23 -25.86
N ARG A 143 15.94 -20.08 -26.02
CA ARG A 143 15.28 -19.87 -27.31
C ARG A 143 14.35 -18.69 -27.18
N ASP A 144 14.55 -17.69 -28.02
CA ASP A 144 13.64 -16.54 -28.06
C ASP A 144 12.28 -16.97 -28.62
N ALA A 145 11.24 -16.87 -27.80
CA ALA A 145 9.86 -17.15 -28.18
C ALA A 145 9.16 -15.92 -28.80
N GLY A 146 9.83 -14.77 -28.85
CA GLY A 146 9.26 -13.50 -29.33
C GLY A 146 8.33 -12.83 -28.32
N ASP A 147 8.28 -13.33 -27.08
CA ASP A 147 7.47 -12.77 -26.01
C ASP A 147 8.30 -11.96 -24.99
N TYR A 148 7.63 -11.36 -24.02
CA TYR A 148 8.27 -10.62 -22.92
C TYR A 148 9.16 -11.52 -22.05
N TRP A 149 8.72 -12.73 -21.76
CA TRP A 149 9.36 -13.61 -20.79
C TRP A 149 10.65 -14.22 -21.33
N SER A 150 10.75 -14.51 -22.63
CA SER A 150 12.00 -14.94 -23.25
C SER A 150 13.06 -13.84 -23.13
N ALA A 151 12.75 -12.62 -23.53
CA ALA A 151 13.67 -11.47 -23.44
C ALA A 151 14.04 -11.13 -21.98
N ALA A 152 13.07 -11.16 -21.06
CA ALA A 152 13.34 -10.92 -19.63
C ALA A 152 14.21 -12.02 -19.01
N THR A 153 14.01 -13.28 -19.39
CA THR A 153 14.85 -14.41 -18.94
C THR A 153 16.27 -14.28 -19.48
N GLU A 154 16.43 -13.91 -20.75
CA GLU A 154 17.75 -13.65 -21.31
C GLU A 154 18.45 -12.51 -20.56
N ALA A 155 17.77 -11.38 -20.34
CA ALA A 155 18.30 -10.25 -19.60
C ALA A 155 18.82 -10.63 -18.21
N GLU A 156 18.02 -11.38 -17.43
CA GLU A 156 18.40 -11.86 -16.10
C GLU A 156 19.62 -12.78 -16.18
N ALA A 157 19.63 -13.75 -17.11
CA ALA A 157 20.77 -14.65 -17.28
C ALA A 157 22.06 -13.91 -17.69
N GLN A 158 21.98 -12.94 -18.61
CA GLN A 158 23.13 -12.12 -19.00
C GLN A 158 23.64 -11.29 -17.81
N LEU A 159 22.75 -10.72 -16.99
CA LEU A 159 23.12 -9.97 -15.78
C LEU A 159 23.86 -10.87 -14.78
N LEU A 160 23.30 -12.04 -14.49
CA LEU A 160 23.88 -13.04 -13.58
C LEU A 160 25.23 -13.57 -14.06
N ALA A 161 25.43 -13.67 -15.38
CA ALA A 161 26.71 -14.00 -16.01
C ALA A 161 27.72 -12.83 -16.03
N GLY A 162 27.35 -11.65 -15.52
CA GLY A 162 28.21 -10.47 -15.43
C GLY A 162 28.32 -9.67 -16.74
N ARG A 163 27.37 -9.82 -17.67
CA ARG A 163 27.38 -9.18 -18.99
C ARG A 163 26.38 -8.02 -19.05
N GLU A 164 26.71 -6.93 -18.35
CA GLU A 164 25.81 -5.78 -18.14
C GLU A 164 25.24 -5.18 -19.43
N LEU A 165 26.08 -4.96 -20.45
CA LEU A 165 25.61 -4.38 -21.72
C LEU A 165 24.61 -5.29 -22.44
N ALA A 166 24.86 -6.59 -22.46
CA ALA A 166 23.96 -7.57 -23.07
C ALA A 166 22.64 -7.66 -22.28
N ALA A 167 22.71 -7.62 -20.94
CA ALA A 167 21.54 -7.59 -20.09
C ALA A 167 20.67 -6.36 -20.37
N ARG A 168 21.27 -5.17 -20.52
CA ARG A 168 20.55 -3.94 -20.87
C ARG A 168 19.85 -4.05 -22.23
N THR A 169 20.53 -4.54 -23.27
CA THR A 169 19.92 -4.74 -24.59
C THR A 169 18.72 -5.67 -24.52
N ALA A 170 18.84 -6.80 -23.82
CA ALA A 170 17.74 -7.74 -23.65
C ALA A 170 16.57 -7.15 -22.83
N LEU A 171 16.83 -6.26 -21.86
CA LEU A 171 15.77 -5.54 -21.14
C LEU A 171 15.03 -4.53 -22.02
N GLU A 172 15.75 -3.84 -22.91
CA GLU A 172 15.14 -2.92 -23.88
C GLU A 172 14.25 -3.68 -24.87
N GLU A 173 14.65 -4.90 -25.26
CA GLU A 173 13.79 -5.81 -26.03
C GLU A 173 12.58 -6.29 -25.23
N ALA A 174 12.76 -6.67 -23.96
CA ALA A 174 11.66 -7.06 -23.08
C ALA A 174 10.64 -5.90 -22.95
N GLU A 175 11.11 -4.67 -22.73
CA GLU A 175 10.25 -3.48 -22.68
C GLU A 175 9.43 -3.30 -23.96
N ALA A 176 10.02 -3.53 -25.15
CA ALA A 176 9.32 -3.43 -26.42
C ALA A 176 8.20 -4.49 -26.57
N ARG A 177 8.32 -5.62 -25.85
CA ARG A 177 7.41 -6.77 -25.91
C ARG A 177 6.44 -6.85 -24.72
N ALA A 178 6.59 -5.99 -23.71
CA ALA A 178 5.89 -6.10 -22.42
C ALA A 178 4.37 -5.83 -22.48
N GLY A 179 3.90 -5.12 -23.51
CA GLY A 179 2.49 -4.74 -23.62
C GLY A 179 1.99 -3.95 -22.39
N SER A 180 0.80 -4.29 -21.88
CA SER A 180 0.17 -3.64 -20.73
C SER A 180 0.41 -4.33 -19.38
N ASP A 181 1.15 -5.45 -19.31
CA ASP A 181 1.35 -6.19 -18.06
C ASP A 181 2.37 -5.49 -17.12
N LEU A 182 1.86 -4.49 -16.39
CA LEU A 182 2.65 -3.74 -15.41
C LEU A 182 3.11 -4.62 -14.24
N SER A 183 2.37 -5.68 -13.91
CA SER A 183 2.69 -6.53 -12.76
C SER A 183 3.89 -7.44 -13.06
N ALA A 184 4.02 -7.93 -14.29
CA ALA A 184 5.18 -8.68 -14.74
C ALA A 184 6.44 -7.82 -14.66
N ARG A 185 6.38 -6.60 -15.24
CA ARG A 185 7.48 -5.62 -15.23
C ARG A 185 7.93 -5.29 -13.80
N ALA A 186 7.00 -4.99 -12.90
CA ALA A 186 7.30 -4.70 -11.51
C ALA A 186 8.01 -5.86 -10.79
N THR A 187 7.61 -7.11 -11.09
CA THR A 187 8.25 -8.31 -10.53
C THR A 187 9.69 -8.44 -11.05
N THR A 188 9.91 -8.31 -12.36
CA THR A 188 11.24 -8.38 -12.98
C THR A 188 12.16 -7.27 -12.45
N ARG A 189 11.68 -6.02 -12.39
CA ARG A 189 12.47 -4.89 -11.84
C ARG A 189 12.92 -5.13 -10.40
N ARG A 190 12.03 -5.60 -9.52
CA ARG A 190 12.38 -5.89 -8.11
C ARG A 190 13.45 -6.97 -8.00
N GLN A 191 13.35 -8.02 -8.80
CA GLN A 191 14.29 -9.13 -8.83
C GLN A 191 15.68 -8.65 -9.30
N LEU A 192 15.74 -8.04 -10.49
CA LEU A 192 17.00 -7.54 -11.08
C LEU A 192 17.66 -6.47 -10.22
N ARG A 193 16.88 -5.63 -9.50
CA ARG A 193 17.46 -4.64 -8.59
C ARG A 193 18.26 -5.30 -7.47
N ARG A 194 17.74 -6.37 -6.88
CA ARG A 194 18.43 -7.13 -5.82
C ARG A 194 19.71 -7.77 -6.35
N GLU A 195 19.64 -8.34 -7.55
CA GLU A 195 20.78 -8.95 -8.22
C GLU A 195 21.85 -7.94 -8.61
N ALA A 196 21.46 -6.79 -9.17
CA ALA A 196 22.37 -5.70 -9.51
C ALA A 196 23.14 -5.22 -8.27
N ILE A 197 22.45 -5.01 -7.14
CA ILE A 197 23.08 -4.67 -5.86
C ILE A 197 24.09 -5.75 -5.43
N ALA A 198 23.71 -7.04 -5.49
CA ALA A 198 24.59 -8.15 -5.12
C ALA A 198 25.80 -8.31 -6.05
N LEU A 199 25.67 -7.91 -7.32
CA LEU A 199 26.74 -7.95 -8.32
C LEU A 199 27.65 -6.71 -8.31
N GLY A 200 27.24 -5.64 -7.61
CA GLY A 200 27.92 -4.34 -7.64
C GLY A 200 27.65 -3.53 -8.92
N VAL A 201 26.57 -3.85 -9.64
CA VAL A 201 26.09 -3.14 -10.83
C VAL A 201 25.09 -2.05 -10.41
N SER A 202 25.00 -0.98 -11.20
CA SER A 202 24.04 0.09 -10.92
C SER A 202 22.60 -0.45 -10.89
N PRO A 203 21.84 -0.22 -9.80
CA PRO A 203 20.42 -0.58 -9.72
C PRO A 203 19.55 0.05 -10.83
N ALA A 204 20.02 1.12 -11.48
CA ALA A 204 19.31 1.80 -12.56
C ALA A 204 19.19 0.97 -13.86
N ILE A 205 19.84 -0.20 -13.96
CA ILE A 205 19.65 -1.10 -15.10
C ILE A 205 18.17 -1.46 -15.32
N VAL A 206 17.40 -1.53 -14.24
CA VAL A 206 15.97 -1.89 -14.27
C VAL A 206 15.11 -0.81 -14.92
N ASP A 207 15.61 0.42 -15.08
CA ASP A 207 14.87 1.54 -15.70
C ASP A 207 14.66 1.39 -17.21
N ALA A 208 15.34 0.41 -17.82
CA ALA A 208 14.97 -0.07 -19.16
C ALA A 208 13.52 -0.60 -19.20
N LEU A 209 13.08 -1.30 -18.14
CA LEU A 209 11.69 -1.67 -17.94
C LEU A 209 10.94 -0.51 -17.29
N ARG A 210 10.16 0.23 -18.07
CA ARG A 210 9.48 1.43 -17.56
C ARG A 210 8.30 1.05 -16.67
N ILE A 211 7.84 1.93 -15.79
CA ILE A 211 6.57 1.78 -15.07
C ILE A 211 5.87 3.15 -15.10
N PRO A 212 4.62 3.24 -15.58
CA PRO A 212 3.83 4.45 -15.50
C PRO A 212 3.78 5.03 -14.07
N ALA A 213 4.01 6.33 -13.93
CA ALA A 213 3.95 6.98 -12.62
C ALA A 213 2.51 7.00 -12.07
N VAL A 214 2.40 7.08 -10.74
CA VAL A 214 1.14 7.36 -10.04
C VAL A 214 1.10 8.82 -9.64
N LEU A 215 0.09 9.56 -10.10
CA LEU A 215 -0.06 10.98 -9.84
C LEU A 215 -0.92 11.24 -8.61
N HIS A 216 -0.47 12.14 -7.74
CA HIS A 216 -1.33 12.85 -6.81
C HIS A 216 -1.48 14.30 -7.27
N TYR A 217 -2.67 14.89 -7.15
CA TYR A 217 -2.89 16.30 -7.47
C TYR A 217 -3.60 17.02 -6.31
N THR A 218 -3.21 18.27 -6.07
CA THR A 218 -3.84 19.15 -5.07
C THR A 218 -3.68 20.61 -5.47
N GLY A 219 -4.71 21.43 -5.29
CA GLY A 219 -4.60 22.84 -5.65
C GLY A 219 -5.44 23.74 -4.77
N HIS A 220 -5.13 25.03 -4.82
CA HIS A 220 -5.99 26.02 -4.21
C HIS A 220 -7.35 26.06 -4.92
N MET A 221 -8.41 26.18 -4.12
CA MET A 221 -9.73 26.49 -4.66
C MET A 221 -9.76 27.98 -5.07
N PRO A 222 -10.20 28.29 -6.30
CA PRO A 222 -10.37 29.66 -6.74
C PRO A 222 -11.51 30.32 -5.97
N LYS A 223 -11.35 31.61 -5.64
CA LYS A 223 -12.46 32.47 -5.17
C LYS A 223 -13.26 32.99 -6.38
N PRO A 224 -14.50 33.48 -6.19
CA PRO A 224 -15.23 34.16 -7.26
C PRO A 224 -14.38 35.24 -7.93
N GLY A 225 -14.26 35.19 -9.26
CA GLY A 225 -13.41 36.06 -10.07
C GLY A 225 -11.95 35.62 -10.21
N GLN A 226 -11.54 34.49 -9.63
CA GLN A 226 -10.21 33.86 -9.79
C GLN A 226 -10.27 32.69 -10.77
N ASP A 227 -10.93 32.87 -11.91
CA ASP A 227 -11.32 31.79 -12.79
C ASP A 227 -11.08 32.15 -14.28
N ASP A 228 -9.95 32.83 -14.51
CA ASP A 228 -9.47 33.29 -15.81
C ASP A 228 -9.20 32.11 -16.76
N PRO A 229 -9.93 32.00 -17.89
CA PRO A 229 -9.73 30.92 -18.86
C PRO A 229 -8.32 30.83 -19.44
N ALA A 230 -7.58 31.92 -19.54
CA ALA A 230 -6.20 31.91 -20.04
C ALA A 230 -5.26 31.22 -19.04
N ILE A 231 -5.43 31.50 -17.74
CA ILE A 231 -4.66 30.84 -16.67
C ILE A 231 -5.03 29.36 -16.60
N GLU A 232 -6.32 29.01 -16.69
CA GLU A 232 -6.77 27.62 -16.76
C GLU A 232 -6.15 26.88 -17.94
N GLY A 233 -6.08 27.53 -19.10
CA GLY A 233 -5.45 26.98 -20.30
C GLY A 233 -3.95 26.67 -20.10
N LEU A 234 -3.21 27.55 -19.43
CA LEU A 234 -1.80 27.35 -19.09
C LEU A 234 -1.60 26.20 -18.09
N ILE A 235 -2.44 26.13 -17.06
CA ILE A 235 -2.41 25.02 -16.09
C ILE A 235 -2.72 23.70 -16.80
N SER A 236 -3.77 23.67 -17.63
CA SER A 236 -4.16 22.49 -18.40
C SER A 236 -3.05 22.02 -19.34
N ALA A 237 -2.41 22.93 -20.09
CA ALA A 237 -1.31 22.58 -20.98
C ALA A 237 -0.11 22.00 -20.21
N THR A 238 0.17 22.55 -19.03
CA THR A 238 1.24 22.05 -18.16
C THR A 238 0.90 20.69 -17.56
N LEU A 239 -0.36 20.45 -17.19
CA LEU A 239 -0.87 19.14 -16.77
C LEU A 239 -0.73 18.12 -17.89
N ASP A 240 -1.15 18.45 -19.11
CA ASP A 240 -1.04 17.56 -20.28
C ASP A 240 0.43 17.18 -20.53
N ALA A 241 1.35 18.15 -20.48
CA ALA A 241 2.79 17.92 -20.61
C ALA A 241 3.35 17.06 -19.46
N THR A 242 2.91 17.30 -18.22
CA THR A 242 3.36 16.53 -17.04
C THR A 242 2.87 15.09 -17.09
N ILE A 243 1.61 14.87 -17.43
CA ILE A 243 1.00 13.54 -17.58
C ILE A 243 1.74 12.74 -18.64
N ALA A 244 2.06 13.36 -19.78
CA ALA A 244 2.82 12.73 -20.85
C ALA A 244 4.27 12.43 -20.45
N ALA A 245 4.97 13.40 -19.85
CA ALA A 245 6.38 13.27 -19.44
C ALA A 245 6.59 12.19 -18.38
N GLN A 246 5.71 12.14 -17.39
CA GLN A 246 5.74 11.14 -16.31
C GLN A 246 5.06 9.82 -16.71
N ARG A 247 4.47 9.75 -17.91
CA ARG A 247 3.68 8.62 -18.41
C ARG A 247 2.67 8.15 -17.36
N VAL A 248 1.88 9.08 -16.81
CA VAL A 248 0.97 8.78 -15.70
C VAL A 248 0.00 7.68 -16.12
N GLY A 249 -0.06 6.61 -15.33
CA GLY A 249 -0.98 5.48 -15.57
C GLY A 249 -2.10 5.37 -14.53
N MET A 250 -2.01 6.14 -13.43
CA MET A 250 -3.00 6.15 -12.36
C MET A 250 -2.92 7.48 -11.62
N ALA A 251 -4.05 7.94 -11.08
CA ALA A 251 -4.11 9.19 -10.34
C ALA A 251 -5.09 9.16 -9.17
N PHE A 252 -4.76 9.88 -8.10
CA PHE A 252 -5.58 10.06 -6.90
C PHE A 252 -5.63 11.53 -6.50
N GLY A 253 -6.80 12.01 -6.08
CA GLY A 253 -6.98 13.37 -5.55
C GLY A 253 -8.44 13.67 -5.25
N GLY A 254 -8.74 14.93 -4.96
CA GLY A 254 -10.11 15.42 -4.79
C GLY A 254 -10.81 15.70 -6.12
N LEU A 255 -11.92 16.44 -6.05
CA LEU A 255 -12.60 17.01 -7.22
C LEU A 255 -13.10 18.43 -6.89
N ALA A 256 -12.31 19.17 -6.12
CA ALA A 256 -12.63 20.55 -5.75
C ALA A 256 -12.55 21.47 -6.99
N ALA A 257 -13.14 22.67 -6.89
CA ALA A 257 -12.98 23.67 -7.93
C ALA A 257 -11.50 24.07 -8.13
N GLY A 258 -11.11 24.40 -9.36
CA GLY A 258 -9.74 24.75 -9.71
C GLY A 258 -8.93 23.55 -10.21
N LEU A 259 -7.74 23.33 -9.64
CA LEU A 259 -6.80 22.34 -10.17
C LEU A 259 -7.37 20.93 -10.23
N ASP A 260 -8.10 20.49 -9.21
CA ASP A 260 -8.57 19.10 -9.14
C ASP A 260 -9.46 18.76 -10.34
N ILE A 261 -10.42 19.64 -10.68
CA ILE A 261 -11.23 19.50 -11.90
C ILE A 261 -10.37 19.53 -13.17
N LEU A 262 -9.42 20.47 -13.28
CA LEU A 262 -8.54 20.58 -14.45
C LEU A 262 -7.65 19.34 -14.62
N ALA A 263 -7.14 18.78 -13.52
CA ALA A 263 -6.34 17.57 -13.50
C ALA A 263 -7.15 16.36 -13.95
N VAL A 264 -8.38 16.21 -13.44
CA VAL A 264 -9.28 15.12 -13.86
C VAL A 264 -9.61 15.21 -15.34
N GLU A 265 -9.89 16.40 -15.87
CA GLU A 265 -10.11 16.58 -17.30
C GLU A 265 -8.88 16.20 -18.15
N ALA A 266 -7.68 16.62 -17.72
CA ALA A 266 -6.43 16.29 -18.39
C ALA A 266 -6.14 14.79 -18.38
N LEU A 267 -6.37 14.13 -17.23
CA LEU A 267 -6.21 12.68 -17.08
C LEU A 267 -7.17 11.93 -18.00
N LEU A 268 -8.44 12.32 -18.06
CA LEU A 268 -9.43 11.69 -18.94
C LEU A 268 -9.10 11.89 -20.42
N ARG A 269 -8.56 13.06 -20.82
CA ARG A 269 -8.06 13.27 -22.20
C ARG A 269 -6.88 12.36 -22.52
N ALA A 270 -6.03 12.07 -21.54
CA ALA A 270 -4.91 11.14 -21.67
C ALA A 270 -5.32 9.65 -21.59
N GLY A 271 -6.62 9.34 -21.44
CA GLY A 271 -7.11 7.96 -21.30
C GLY A 271 -6.91 7.35 -19.91
N VAL A 272 -6.57 8.17 -18.90
CA VAL A 272 -6.38 7.73 -17.52
C VAL A 272 -7.64 8.04 -16.72
N THR A 273 -8.29 7.03 -16.15
CA THR A 273 -9.44 7.23 -15.26
C THR A 273 -8.94 7.43 -13.82
N PRO A 274 -9.10 8.62 -13.22
CA PRO A 274 -8.64 8.88 -11.86
C PRO A 274 -9.57 8.27 -10.81
N THR A 275 -9.01 8.01 -9.63
CA THR A 275 -9.77 7.74 -8.41
C THR A 275 -9.91 9.02 -7.62
N VAL A 276 -11.13 9.53 -7.54
CA VAL A 276 -11.50 10.72 -6.76
C VAL A 276 -11.88 10.30 -5.35
N VAL A 277 -11.17 10.85 -4.36
CA VAL A 277 -11.40 10.60 -2.94
C VAL A 277 -12.20 11.77 -2.36
N LEU A 278 -13.46 11.52 -2.01
CA LEU A 278 -14.31 12.52 -1.37
C LEU A 278 -14.43 12.23 0.12
N PRO A 279 -14.35 13.26 1.00
CA PRO A 279 -14.49 13.08 2.43
C PRO A 279 -15.90 12.70 2.86
N CYS A 280 -16.92 12.97 2.02
CA CYS A 280 -18.33 12.77 2.28
C CYS A 280 -19.07 12.51 0.96
N ASP A 281 -20.40 12.49 0.98
CA ASP A 281 -21.21 12.40 -0.24
C ASP A 281 -20.97 13.56 -1.22
N ALA A 282 -21.21 13.29 -2.49
CA ALA A 282 -20.94 14.22 -3.59
C ALA A 282 -21.68 15.56 -3.45
N ASP A 283 -22.94 15.54 -2.99
CA ASP A 283 -23.75 16.77 -2.85
C ASP A 283 -23.19 17.67 -1.74
N THR A 284 -22.84 17.10 -0.60
CA THR A 284 -22.20 17.83 0.50
C THR A 284 -20.83 18.38 0.07
N TYR A 285 -20.05 17.61 -0.69
CA TYR A 285 -18.75 18.06 -1.19
C TYR A 285 -18.89 19.18 -2.23
N GLU A 286 -19.86 19.09 -3.13
CA GLU A 286 -20.17 20.13 -4.13
C GLU A 286 -20.45 21.47 -3.42
N ALA A 287 -21.32 21.45 -2.41
CA ALA A 287 -21.70 22.64 -1.66
C ALA A 287 -20.51 23.30 -0.93
N ALA A 288 -19.55 22.50 -0.45
CA ALA A 288 -18.42 22.99 0.35
C ALA A 288 -17.17 23.35 -0.49
N SER A 289 -16.89 22.61 -1.55
CA SER A 289 -15.60 22.65 -2.26
C SER A 289 -15.69 22.99 -3.75
N VAL A 290 -16.91 23.14 -4.30
CA VAL A 290 -17.11 23.45 -5.72
C VAL A 290 -17.96 24.70 -5.91
N LEU A 291 -19.17 24.71 -5.36
CA LEU A 291 -20.13 25.81 -5.48
C LEU A 291 -19.57 27.17 -5.07
N PRO A 292 -18.76 27.30 -3.99
CA PRO A 292 -18.20 28.60 -3.60
C PRO A 292 -17.32 29.28 -4.65
N ALA A 293 -16.78 28.52 -5.61
CA ALA A 293 -16.00 29.04 -6.74
C ALA A 293 -16.87 29.50 -7.92
N GLY A 294 -18.17 29.16 -7.94
CA GLY A 294 -19.14 29.58 -8.94
C GLY A 294 -19.75 28.45 -9.78
N GLU A 295 -20.90 28.73 -10.39
CA GLU A 295 -21.74 27.77 -11.13
C GLU A 295 -21.02 27.07 -12.30
N ARG A 296 -20.03 27.73 -12.91
CA ARG A 296 -19.23 27.13 -13.99
C ARG A 296 -18.47 25.89 -13.51
N TRP A 297 -17.98 25.90 -12.27
CA TRP A 297 -17.29 24.76 -11.69
C TRP A 297 -18.26 23.64 -11.32
N VAL A 298 -19.47 23.97 -10.86
CA VAL A 298 -20.53 23.00 -10.56
C VAL A 298 -20.92 22.20 -11.80
N ALA A 299 -21.11 22.88 -12.94
CA ALA A 299 -21.42 22.21 -14.20
C ALA A 299 -20.33 21.20 -14.62
N ARG A 300 -19.05 21.57 -14.45
CA ARG A 300 -17.91 20.68 -14.75
C ARG A 300 -17.83 19.51 -13.76
N TYR A 301 -17.97 19.78 -12.47
CA TYR A 301 -17.99 18.77 -11.40
C TYR A 301 -19.02 17.67 -11.70
N ARG A 302 -20.28 18.05 -11.93
CA ARG A 302 -21.37 17.09 -12.22
C ARG A 302 -21.14 16.30 -13.50
N ALA A 303 -20.53 16.92 -14.52
CA ALA A 303 -20.19 16.24 -15.78
C ALA A 303 -19.04 15.22 -15.62
N LEU A 304 -18.15 15.42 -14.63
CA LEU A 304 -17.02 14.55 -14.36
C LEU A 304 -17.33 13.39 -13.41
N LEU A 305 -18.26 13.59 -12.46
CA LEU A 305 -18.65 12.55 -11.49
C LEU A 305 -18.90 11.15 -12.09
N PRO A 306 -19.67 10.98 -13.18
CA PRO A 306 -19.91 9.64 -13.76
C PRO A 306 -18.72 9.08 -14.55
N ARG A 307 -17.62 9.84 -14.70
CA ARG A 307 -16.46 9.50 -15.53
C ARG A 307 -15.21 9.15 -14.71
N VAL A 308 -15.31 9.18 -13.38
CA VAL A 308 -14.21 8.89 -12.44
C VAL A 308 -14.55 7.70 -11.56
N ARG A 309 -13.55 7.09 -10.93
CA ARG A 309 -13.79 6.12 -9.85
C ARG A 309 -13.97 6.89 -8.55
N LEU A 310 -15.13 6.77 -7.90
CA LEU A 310 -15.41 7.47 -6.65
C LEU A 310 -15.05 6.60 -5.44
N MET A 311 -14.34 7.21 -4.49
CA MET A 311 -14.09 6.66 -3.17
C MET A 311 -14.63 7.62 -2.13
N HIS A 312 -15.71 7.24 -1.45
CA HIS A 312 -16.27 8.01 -0.35
C HIS A 312 -15.62 7.59 0.96
N LEU A 313 -15.01 8.55 1.64
CA LEU A 313 -14.68 8.39 3.04
C LEU A 313 -15.95 8.71 3.83
N ASP A 314 -16.19 7.96 4.89
CA ASP A 314 -17.33 8.19 5.78
C ASP A 314 -17.01 9.30 6.80
N GLU A 315 -16.22 10.29 6.37
CA GLU A 315 -15.92 11.47 7.16
C GLU A 315 -17.04 12.50 6.97
N ARG A 316 -17.23 13.39 7.94
CA ARG A 316 -18.26 14.43 7.84
C ARG A 316 -17.69 15.77 8.25
N PRO A 317 -18.18 16.87 7.64
CA PRO A 317 -17.92 18.21 8.13
C PRO A 317 -18.25 18.28 9.63
N PHE A 318 -17.39 18.94 10.38
CA PHE A 318 -17.58 19.17 11.81
C PHE A 318 -17.32 20.63 12.10
N ALA A 319 -18.21 21.25 12.85
CA ALA A 319 -18.10 22.67 13.16
C ALA A 319 -16.81 22.93 13.95
N GLY A 320 -15.94 23.77 13.39
CA GLY A 320 -14.69 24.21 14.02
C GLY A 320 -13.43 23.47 13.57
N ASP A 321 -13.49 22.56 12.60
CA ASP A 321 -12.27 22.01 11.97
C ASP A 321 -12.50 21.48 10.54
N ASP A 322 -11.41 21.41 9.77
CA ASP A 322 -11.40 20.91 8.39
C ASP A 322 -10.78 19.50 8.28
N LEU A 323 -10.80 18.70 9.35
CA LEU A 323 -10.12 17.40 9.34
C LEU A 323 -10.70 16.41 8.35
N HIS A 324 -11.99 16.50 8.03
CA HIS A 324 -12.59 15.65 6.99
C HIS A 324 -11.88 15.84 5.63
N LEU A 325 -11.61 17.09 5.24
CA LEU A 325 -10.83 17.41 4.04
C LEU A 325 -9.38 16.92 4.16
N ALA A 326 -8.74 17.15 5.31
CA ALA A 326 -7.39 16.66 5.56
C ALA A 326 -7.30 15.12 5.43
N MET A 327 -8.25 14.38 5.98
CA MET A 327 -8.28 12.91 5.90
C MET A 327 -8.47 12.43 4.46
N ALA A 328 -9.29 13.12 3.65
CA ALA A 328 -9.43 12.80 2.22
C ALA A 328 -8.14 13.04 1.43
N ALA A 329 -7.49 14.19 1.63
CA ALA A 329 -6.23 14.48 0.97
C ALA A 329 -5.12 13.50 1.39
N ARG A 330 -4.99 13.20 2.69
CA ARG A 330 -4.03 12.21 3.20
C ARG A 330 -4.31 10.81 2.67
N ARG A 331 -5.58 10.40 2.57
CA ARG A 331 -5.96 9.14 1.94
C ARG A 331 -5.52 9.09 0.48
N ALA A 332 -5.81 10.14 -0.31
CA ALA A 332 -5.39 10.20 -1.71
C ALA A 332 -3.86 10.13 -1.88
N MET A 333 -3.10 10.88 -1.08
CA MET A 333 -1.63 10.82 -1.09
C MET A 333 -1.10 9.44 -0.71
N GLY A 334 -1.64 8.84 0.35
CA GLY A 334 -1.23 7.51 0.80
C GLY A 334 -1.53 6.44 -0.23
N LEU A 335 -2.72 6.46 -0.85
CA LEU A 335 -3.08 5.56 -1.95
C LEU A 335 -2.14 5.70 -3.15
N ALA A 336 -1.83 6.94 -3.58
CA ALA A 336 -0.89 7.17 -4.67
C ALA A 336 0.47 6.50 -4.40
N ARG A 337 0.98 6.64 -3.17
CA ARG A 337 2.26 6.04 -2.76
C ARG A 337 2.20 4.53 -2.60
N LEU A 338 1.13 3.99 -2.01
CA LEU A 338 0.93 2.54 -1.91
C LEU A 338 0.89 1.90 -3.30
N HIS A 339 0.09 2.45 -4.22
CA HIS A 339 -0.02 1.93 -5.58
C HIS A 339 1.29 2.05 -6.38
N ALA A 340 2.06 3.13 -6.20
CA ALA A 340 3.38 3.24 -6.81
C ALA A 340 4.34 2.16 -6.28
N ARG A 341 4.40 1.96 -4.96
CA ARG A 341 5.24 0.92 -4.33
C ARG A 341 4.88 -0.48 -4.81
N HIS A 342 3.59 -0.83 -4.87
CA HIS A 342 3.14 -2.13 -5.37
C HIS A 342 3.61 -2.40 -6.82
N ARG A 343 3.72 -1.36 -7.65
CA ARG A 343 4.16 -1.47 -9.05
C ARG A 343 5.66 -1.26 -9.27
N ASP A 344 6.45 -1.12 -8.20
CA ASP A 344 7.86 -0.76 -8.32
C ASP A 344 8.09 0.52 -9.16
N GLY A 345 7.10 1.43 -9.07
CA GLY A 345 7.05 2.69 -9.79
C GLY A 345 7.20 3.88 -8.86
N THR A 346 7.05 5.07 -9.44
CA THR A 346 7.18 6.35 -8.73
C THR A 346 5.82 6.98 -8.48
N ALA A 347 5.72 7.70 -7.36
CA ALA A 347 4.59 8.58 -7.09
C ALA A 347 5.06 10.04 -7.24
N VAL A 348 4.29 10.86 -7.94
CA VAL A 348 4.59 12.28 -8.18
C VAL A 348 3.41 13.12 -7.74
N GLN A 349 3.66 14.27 -7.12
CA GLN A 349 2.60 15.23 -6.81
C GLN A 349 2.67 16.42 -7.77
N VAL A 350 1.52 16.87 -8.28
CA VAL A 350 1.37 18.20 -8.90
C VAL A 350 0.60 19.10 -7.96
N ALA A 351 1.04 20.35 -7.85
CA ALA A 351 0.39 21.32 -6.99
C ALA A 351 0.23 22.70 -7.64
N ALA A 352 -1.00 23.22 -7.62
CA ALA A 352 -1.30 24.62 -7.94
C ALA A 352 -1.34 25.39 -6.62
N TRP A 353 -0.16 25.85 -6.22
CA TRP A 353 0.11 26.39 -4.88
C TRP A 353 0.90 27.70 -4.99
N ASP A 354 0.63 28.63 -4.08
CA ASP A 354 1.31 29.93 -3.96
C ASP A 354 2.62 29.84 -3.15
N GLN A 355 3.02 28.64 -2.74
CA GLN A 355 4.18 28.37 -1.88
C GLN A 355 4.07 28.96 -0.47
N VAL A 356 2.86 29.32 -0.04
CA VAL A 356 2.60 29.77 1.33
C VAL A 356 2.13 28.58 2.19
N PRO A 357 2.83 28.25 3.29
CA PRO A 357 2.43 27.17 4.19
C PRO A 357 0.99 27.32 4.69
N SER A 358 0.27 26.20 4.80
CA SER A 358 -1.07 26.21 5.38
C SER A 358 -1.01 26.42 6.89
N ARG A 359 -2.00 27.12 7.44
CA ARG A 359 -2.09 27.41 8.88
C ARG A 359 -2.75 26.31 9.70
N GLY A 360 -3.45 25.39 9.04
CA GLY A 360 -4.17 24.28 9.67
C GLY A 360 -3.77 22.94 9.07
N SER A 361 -4.51 21.89 9.46
CA SER A 361 -4.26 20.52 9.05
C SER A 361 -4.72 20.18 7.62
N ALA A 362 -5.39 21.10 6.94
CA ALA A 362 -5.97 20.91 5.60
C ALA A 362 -5.51 22.01 4.62
N GLY A 363 -5.63 21.71 3.33
CA GLY A 363 -5.33 22.62 2.23
C GLY A 363 -4.00 22.32 1.53
N THR A 364 -3.81 22.95 0.37
CA THR A 364 -2.70 22.63 -0.56
C THR A 364 -1.32 22.71 0.08
N GLY A 365 -1.06 23.70 0.95
CA GLY A 365 0.23 23.81 1.63
C GLY A 365 0.45 22.70 2.66
N ALA A 366 -0.61 22.24 3.34
CA ALA A 366 -0.54 21.09 4.24
C ALA A 366 -0.29 19.79 3.47
N ASP A 367 -0.94 19.63 2.31
CA ASP A 367 -0.75 18.46 1.43
C ASP A 367 0.68 18.41 0.87
N VAL A 368 1.20 19.55 0.38
CA VAL A 368 2.58 19.64 -0.11
C VAL A 368 3.58 19.38 1.02
N ALA A 369 3.35 19.91 2.22
CA ALA A 369 4.21 19.65 3.38
C ALA A 369 4.21 18.17 3.77
N ALA A 370 3.03 17.53 3.85
CA ALA A 370 2.92 16.11 4.15
C ALA A 370 3.62 15.23 3.09
N TRP A 371 3.43 15.55 1.81
CA TRP A 371 4.10 14.86 0.71
C TRP A 371 5.62 15.01 0.75
N THR A 372 6.10 16.23 1.00
CA THR A 372 7.53 16.54 1.09
C THR A 372 8.19 15.85 2.28
N ASN A 373 7.54 15.87 3.46
CA ASN A 373 8.02 15.18 4.65
C ASN A 373 8.11 13.66 4.46
N ALA A 374 7.23 13.10 3.63
CA ALA A 374 7.29 11.70 3.22
C ALA A 374 8.41 11.42 2.19
N GLY A 375 9.25 12.40 1.83
CA GLY A 375 10.29 12.32 0.81
C GLY A 375 9.79 12.40 -0.62
N GLY A 376 8.55 12.85 -0.84
CA GLY A 376 7.99 13.08 -2.17
C GLY A 376 8.44 14.40 -2.77
N GLN A 377 8.45 14.48 -4.11
CA GLN A 377 8.66 15.73 -4.84
C GLN A 377 7.35 16.23 -5.45
N SER A 378 7.16 17.54 -5.43
CA SER A 378 5.98 18.22 -5.96
C SER A 378 6.36 19.11 -7.15
N LEU A 379 5.65 18.98 -8.25
CA LEU A 379 5.74 19.84 -9.42
C LEU A 379 4.77 21.01 -9.25
N PHE A 380 5.31 22.22 -9.13
CA PHE A 380 4.51 23.42 -8.90
C PHE A 380 4.06 24.05 -10.23
N LEU A 381 2.74 24.12 -10.41
CA LEU A 381 2.11 24.72 -11.60
C LEU A 381 1.89 26.23 -11.46
N GLY A 382 2.21 26.79 -10.29
CA GLY A 382 1.97 28.18 -9.92
C GLY A 382 0.53 28.45 -9.49
N TRP A 383 0.35 29.55 -8.78
CA TRP A 383 -0.96 30.07 -8.39
C TRP A 383 -0.92 31.60 -8.43
N PRO A 384 -1.44 32.24 -9.50
CA PRO A 384 -1.23 33.67 -9.72
C PRO A 384 -2.13 34.56 -8.86
N TRP A 385 -3.13 34.01 -8.19
CA TRP A 385 -4.07 34.79 -7.40
C TRP A 385 -3.64 34.91 -5.93
N PRO A 386 -3.48 36.13 -5.40
CA PRO A 386 -3.06 36.31 -4.02
C PRO A 386 -4.13 35.81 -3.04
N ARG A 387 -3.69 35.09 -2.01
CA ARG A 387 -4.52 34.73 -0.85
C ARG A 387 -4.66 35.94 0.09
N ASN A 388 -5.40 36.97 -0.33
CA ASN A 388 -5.72 38.11 0.53
C ASN A 388 -6.85 37.72 1.51
N GLY A 389 -6.57 37.80 2.81
CA GLY A 389 -7.52 37.60 3.91
C GLY A 389 -6.86 37.89 5.27
N PRO A 390 -7.60 38.36 6.29
CA PRO A 390 -7.04 38.72 7.58
C PRO A 390 -6.29 37.55 8.24
N VAL A 391 -5.24 37.90 8.98
CA VAL A 391 -4.38 36.97 9.74
C VAL A 391 -5.06 36.60 11.06
N GLU A 392 -6.30 36.11 11.02
CA GLU A 392 -6.90 35.56 12.24
C GLU A 392 -6.38 34.14 12.48
N ALA A 393 -6.01 33.86 13.74
CA ALA A 393 -5.64 32.52 14.16
C ALA A 393 -6.87 31.62 14.01
N LEU A 394 -6.72 30.50 13.29
CA LEU A 394 -7.75 29.48 13.28
C LEU A 394 -7.92 28.98 14.72
N PRO A 395 -9.16 28.83 15.22
CA PRO A 395 -9.39 28.24 16.53
C PRO A 395 -8.77 26.84 16.57
N GLU A 396 -8.31 26.42 17.76
CA GLU A 396 -7.78 25.06 17.91
C GLU A 396 -8.83 24.04 17.44
N PRO A 397 -8.45 23.09 16.57
CA PRO A 397 -9.39 22.14 16.03
C PRO A 397 -9.95 21.29 17.18
N ARG A 398 -11.29 21.18 17.22
CA ARG A 398 -11.97 20.44 18.28
C ARG A 398 -11.66 18.94 18.24
N ARG A 399 -11.35 18.41 17.06
CA ARG A 399 -10.94 17.03 16.83
C ARG A 399 -9.44 17.00 16.51
N ARG A 400 -8.78 15.88 16.80
CA ARG A 400 -7.35 15.66 16.51
C ARG A 400 -7.19 14.40 15.65
N PRO A 401 -6.34 14.39 14.62
CA PRO A 401 -6.01 13.17 13.90
C PRO A 401 -5.17 12.28 14.81
N MET A 402 -5.62 11.05 15.08
CA MET A 402 -4.90 10.15 15.98
C MET A 402 -4.93 8.72 15.46
N ALA A 403 -3.86 7.99 15.80
CA ALA A 403 -3.80 6.55 15.67
C ALA A 403 -4.51 5.87 16.83
N VAL A 404 -5.15 4.74 16.55
CA VAL A 404 -5.85 3.92 17.53
C VAL A 404 -5.30 2.50 17.46
N LEU A 405 -4.98 1.93 18.61
CA LEU A 405 -4.75 0.51 18.82
C LEU A 405 -5.91 -0.07 19.63
N PHE A 406 -6.53 -1.12 19.09
CA PHE A 406 -7.47 -1.97 19.81
C PHE A 406 -6.90 -3.38 19.85
N GLY A 407 -7.04 -4.06 21.00
CA GLY A 407 -6.57 -5.43 21.16
C GLY A 407 -7.47 -6.24 22.06
N ASP A 408 -7.51 -7.54 21.81
CA ASP A 408 -8.21 -8.53 22.63
C ASP A 408 -7.37 -9.81 22.69
N LEU A 409 -7.49 -10.59 23.77
CA LEU A 409 -6.69 -11.79 23.97
C LEU A 409 -7.54 -13.05 23.78
N PRO A 410 -7.13 -13.97 22.90
CA PRO A 410 -7.92 -15.17 22.65
C PRO A 410 -8.03 -16.03 23.91
N ARG A 411 -9.25 -16.51 24.20
CA ARG A 411 -9.60 -17.43 25.29
C ARG A 411 -9.54 -16.83 26.70
N PHE A 412 -9.44 -15.51 26.86
CA PHE A 412 -9.52 -14.88 28.18
C PHE A 412 -10.80 -15.24 28.94
N SER A 413 -11.95 -15.27 28.25
CA SER A 413 -13.25 -15.63 28.87
C SER A 413 -13.34 -17.09 29.36
N ALA A 414 -12.35 -17.93 29.05
CA ALA A 414 -12.30 -19.32 29.49
C ALA A 414 -11.41 -19.52 30.74
N LEU A 415 -10.79 -18.46 31.26
CA LEU A 415 -9.98 -18.52 32.48
C LEU A 415 -10.87 -18.71 33.71
N ASP A 416 -10.42 -19.55 34.65
CA ASP A 416 -10.96 -19.62 36.01
C ASP A 416 -10.33 -18.54 36.91
N ASP A 417 -10.74 -18.48 38.18
CA ASP A 417 -10.28 -17.44 39.12
C ASP A 417 -8.74 -17.45 39.30
N GLU A 418 -8.10 -18.62 39.28
CA GLU A 418 -6.65 -18.75 39.36
C GLU A 418 -5.96 -18.33 38.04
N GLY A 419 -6.56 -18.65 36.90
CA GLY A 419 -6.14 -18.14 35.59
C GLY A 419 -6.23 -16.62 35.50
N LEU A 420 -7.30 -16.01 36.02
CA LEU A 420 -7.47 -14.56 36.09
C LEU A 420 -6.40 -13.91 36.97
N ALA A 421 -6.14 -14.44 38.17
CA ALA A 421 -5.08 -13.93 39.03
C ALA A 421 -3.71 -13.92 38.33
N ARG A 422 -3.34 -15.05 37.70
CA ARG A 422 -2.10 -15.16 36.92
C ARG A 422 -2.05 -14.19 35.74
N PHE A 423 -3.19 -13.96 35.07
CA PHE A 423 -3.26 -12.99 33.98
C PHE A 423 -2.91 -11.57 34.43
N TYR A 424 -3.49 -11.13 35.55
CA TYR A 424 -3.28 -9.78 36.09
C TYR A 424 -1.87 -9.57 36.68
N GLU A 425 -1.18 -10.64 37.10
CA GLU A 425 0.18 -10.58 37.65
C GLU A 425 1.29 -10.75 36.59
N GLY A 426 0.97 -11.33 35.42
CA GLY A 426 1.95 -11.62 34.36
C GLY A 426 1.63 -10.92 33.04
N PRO A 427 0.79 -11.52 32.16
CA PRO A 427 0.49 -10.98 30.83
C PRO A 427 0.08 -9.50 30.81
N LEU A 428 -0.81 -9.06 31.70
CA LEU A 428 -1.24 -7.65 31.73
C LEU A 428 -0.10 -6.71 32.15
N VAL A 429 0.74 -7.13 33.10
CA VAL A 429 1.94 -6.38 33.52
C VAL A 429 2.92 -6.25 32.35
N ALA A 430 3.12 -7.32 31.59
CA ALA A 430 3.99 -7.32 30.41
C ALA A 430 3.46 -6.37 29.32
N MET A 431 2.15 -6.32 29.09
CA MET A 431 1.52 -5.33 28.21
C MET A 431 1.70 -3.90 28.73
N GLY A 432 1.55 -3.67 30.03
CA GLY A 432 1.77 -2.37 30.67
C GLY A 432 3.20 -1.88 30.47
N ALA A 433 4.19 -2.73 30.76
CA ALA A 433 5.61 -2.40 30.55
C ALA A 433 5.94 -2.13 29.06
N ALA A 434 5.29 -2.85 28.13
CA ALA A 434 5.43 -2.57 26.71
C ALA A 434 4.81 -1.22 26.32
N LEU A 435 3.66 -0.84 26.90
CA LEU A 435 2.99 0.43 26.66
C LEU A 435 3.83 1.62 27.13
N GLU A 436 4.42 1.54 28.33
CA GLU A 436 5.19 2.63 28.95
C GLU A 436 6.38 3.12 28.11
N ARG A 437 6.87 2.30 27.16
CA ARG A 437 7.93 2.67 26.22
C ARG A 437 7.48 3.66 25.14
N HIS A 438 6.18 3.85 24.97
CA HIS A 438 5.60 4.62 23.87
C HIS A 438 4.67 5.71 24.41
N PRO A 439 4.80 6.98 23.97
CA PRO A 439 3.91 8.04 24.42
C PRO A 439 2.50 7.80 23.88
N PHE A 440 1.54 7.58 24.77
CA PHE A 440 0.12 7.45 24.44
C PHE A 440 -0.69 8.62 25.00
N THR A 441 -1.79 8.96 24.34
CA THR A 441 -2.66 10.09 24.71
C THR A 441 -3.83 9.65 25.58
N TYR A 442 -4.29 8.41 25.41
CA TYR A 442 -5.34 7.78 26.19
C TYR A 442 -5.15 6.27 26.15
N CYS A 443 -5.38 5.62 27.29
CA CYS A 443 -5.35 4.18 27.44
C CYS A 443 -6.52 3.76 28.32
N ASN A 444 -7.14 2.65 27.96
CA ASN A 444 -8.18 2.01 28.75
C ASN A 444 -8.11 0.49 28.55
N CYS A 445 -8.50 -0.25 29.58
CA CYS A 445 -8.50 -1.70 29.59
C CYS A 445 -9.81 -2.22 30.20
N TRP A 446 -10.42 -3.22 29.58
CA TRP A 446 -11.61 -3.91 30.07
C TRP A 446 -11.38 -5.41 30.04
N GLY A 447 -10.98 -5.99 31.18
CA GLY A 447 -10.53 -7.39 31.19
C GLY A 447 -9.21 -7.50 30.44
N ASP A 448 -9.24 -8.19 29.30
CA ASP A 448 -8.14 -8.38 28.35
C ASP A 448 -8.19 -7.43 27.14
N ALA A 449 -9.31 -6.75 26.94
CA ALA A 449 -9.46 -5.81 25.84
C ALA A 449 -8.74 -4.49 26.16
N VAL A 450 -7.82 -4.07 25.28
CA VAL A 450 -7.11 -2.79 25.39
C VAL A 450 -7.51 -1.82 24.30
N GLN A 451 -7.56 -0.54 24.66
CA GLN A 451 -7.96 0.55 23.80
C GLN A 451 -7.03 1.73 24.04
N ILE A 452 -6.20 2.07 23.05
CA ILE A 452 -5.11 3.02 23.21
C ILE A 452 -5.08 3.99 22.02
N THR A 453 -4.82 5.26 22.28
CA THR A 453 -4.66 6.27 21.24
C THR A 453 -3.30 6.94 21.28
N PHE A 454 -2.78 7.27 20.11
CA PHE A 454 -1.47 7.90 19.93
C PHE A 454 -1.60 9.07 18.96
N GLU A 455 -0.84 10.14 19.21
CA GLU A 455 -0.70 11.23 18.23
C GLU A 455 0.09 10.74 17.00
N GLU A 456 1.11 9.92 17.24
CA GLU A 456 2.03 9.41 16.21
C GLU A 456 1.68 7.98 15.78
N ILE A 457 1.59 7.78 14.46
CA ILE A 457 1.37 6.46 13.82
C ILE A 457 2.49 5.48 14.18
N THR A 458 3.73 5.95 14.21
CA THR A 458 4.90 5.14 14.55
C THR A 458 4.83 4.62 15.98
N GLY A 459 4.35 5.44 16.92
CA GLY A 459 4.13 5.04 18.32
C GLY A 459 3.09 3.93 18.46
N ALA A 460 1.96 4.06 17.76
CA ALA A 460 0.92 3.03 17.75
C ALA A 460 1.42 1.69 17.18
N ALA A 461 2.13 1.74 16.05
CA ALA A 461 2.72 0.56 15.41
C ALA A 461 3.76 -0.11 16.29
N ALA A 462 4.69 0.66 16.85
CA ALA A 462 5.75 0.14 17.72
C ALA A 462 5.17 -0.48 18.99
N CYS A 463 4.21 0.18 19.63
CA CYS A 463 3.50 -0.35 20.79
C CYS A 463 2.82 -1.69 20.50
N ALA A 464 2.11 -1.82 19.37
CA ALA A 464 1.46 -3.06 18.99
C ALA A 464 2.46 -4.22 18.79
N PHE A 465 3.62 -3.97 18.15
CA PHE A 465 4.67 -4.97 18.01
C PHE A 465 5.27 -5.40 19.35
N ASP A 466 5.53 -4.42 20.21
CA ASP A 466 6.16 -4.59 21.50
C ASP A 466 5.26 -5.33 22.49
N MET A 467 3.96 -5.02 22.51
CA MET A 467 2.96 -5.76 23.28
C MET A 467 2.84 -7.19 22.79
N ARG A 468 2.80 -7.42 21.47
CA ARG A 468 2.73 -8.77 20.93
C ARG A 468 3.95 -9.59 21.34
N ALA A 469 5.16 -9.03 21.18
CA ALA A 469 6.38 -9.71 21.55
C ALA A 469 6.41 -10.06 23.06
N ALA A 470 5.95 -9.16 23.92
CA ALA A 470 5.87 -9.40 25.37
C ALA A 470 4.86 -10.49 25.76
N LEU A 471 3.80 -10.65 24.98
CA LEU A 471 2.79 -11.70 25.17
C LEU A 471 3.24 -13.07 24.62
N GLU A 472 4.03 -13.07 23.55
CA GLU A 472 4.61 -14.29 22.98
C GLU A 472 5.67 -14.94 23.89
N THR A 473 6.24 -14.19 24.83
CA THR A 473 7.19 -14.71 25.83
C THR A 473 6.52 -15.24 27.11
N GLN A 474 5.19 -15.17 27.22
CA GLN A 474 4.46 -15.71 28.37
C GLN A 474 4.40 -17.24 28.32
N GLU A 475 4.08 -17.88 29.45
CA GLU A 475 3.87 -19.33 29.53
C GLU A 475 2.42 -19.65 29.98
N PRO A 476 1.58 -20.24 29.11
CA PRO A 476 1.83 -20.50 27.68
C PRO A 476 1.88 -19.22 26.84
N PRO A 477 2.52 -19.24 25.65
CA PRO A 477 2.56 -18.08 24.75
C PRO A 477 1.17 -17.58 24.38
N ILE A 478 0.97 -16.26 24.45
CA ILE A 478 -0.28 -15.61 24.08
C ILE A 478 -0.10 -14.91 22.73
N HIS A 479 -1.00 -15.21 21.80
CA HIS A 479 -1.00 -14.63 20.46
C HIS A 479 -2.15 -13.63 20.33
N PRO A 480 -1.95 -12.34 20.68
CA PRO A 480 -3.00 -11.34 20.70
C PRO A 480 -3.53 -11.05 19.29
N ARG A 481 -4.75 -10.50 19.22
CA ARG A 481 -5.28 -9.89 18.00
C ARG A 481 -5.21 -8.38 18.17
N PHE A 482 -4.42 -7.72 17.34
CA PHE A 482 -4.34 -6.26 17.36
C PHE A 482 -4.89 -5.66 16.08
N ALA A 483 -5.66 -4.58 16.23
CA ALA A 483 -6.23 -3.80 15.15
C ALA A 483 -5.84 -2.34 15.30
N LEU A 484 -5.38 -1.75 14.20
CA LEU A 484 -4.94 -0.37 14.11
C LEU A 484 -5.84 0.42 13.17
N ASP A 485 -6.10 1.67 13.53
CA ASP A 485 -6.80 2.60 12.66
C ASP A 485 -6.27 4.03 12.86
N PHE A 486 -6.58 4.91 11.93
CA PHE A 486 -6.26 6.33 12.00
C PHE A 486 -7.48 7.15 11.58
N GLY A 487 -7.70 8.26 12.29
CA GLY A 487 -8.75 9.20 11.92
C GLY A 487 -8.99 10.29 12.95
N PRO A 488 -10.02 11.10 12.74
CA PRO A 488 -10.35 12.20 13.63
C PRO A 488 -10.94 11.68 14.95
N MET A 489 -10.39 12.16 16.05
CA MET A 489 -10.78 11.83 17.41
C MET A 489 -11.15 13.09 18.19
N LEU A 490 -12.32 13.08 18.83
CA LEU A 490 -12.82 14.15 19.68
C LEU A 490 -12.36 13.91 21.13
N PRO A 491 -11.64 14.85 21.77
CA PRO A 491 -11.43 14.83 23.22
C PRO A 491 -12.77 15.02 23.94
N VAL A 492 -13.08 14.16 24.90
CA VAL A 492 -14.33 14.17 25.68
C VAL A 492 -14.01 13.95 27.15
N TYR A 493 -14.70 14.68 28.03
CA TYR A 493 -14.74 14.32 29.45
C TYR A 493 -15.92 13.37 29.68
N ASP A 494 -15.64 12.11 29.99
CA ASP A 494 -16.65 11.12 30.31
C ASP A 494 -17.17 11.37 31.74
N SER A 495 -18.42 11.82 31.86
CA SER A 495 -19.03 12.15 33.15
C SER A 495 -19.34 10.92 34.02
N VAL A 496 -19.44 9.73 33.42
CA VAL A 496 -19.67 8.47 34.13
C VAL A 496 -18.36 7.97 34.73
N GLN A 497 -17.28 7.93 33.94
CA GLN A 497 -15.96 7.52 34.42
C GLN A 497 -15.18 8.63 35.11
N ARG A 498 -15.64 9.88 35.01
CA ARG A 498 -14.98 11.09 35.51
C ARG A 498 -13.55 11.24 34.99
N ALA A 499 -13.33 10.89 33.72
CA ALA A 499 -12.01 10.82 33.09
C ALA A 499 -12.02 11.45 31.69
N HIS A 500 -10.87 11.99 31.27
CA HIS A 500 -10.67 12.43 29.89
C HIS A 500 -10.46 11.22 28.97
N LYS A 501 -11.15 11.24 27.83
CA LYS A 501 -11.14 10.19 26.82
C LYS A 501 -11.10 10.78 25.43
N TYR A 502 -10.98 9.90 24.44
CA TYR A 502 -11.16 10.22 23.04
C TYR A 502 -12.28 9.37 22.44
N SER A 503 -13.12 10.02 21.63
CA SER A 503 -14.24 9.39 20.92
C SER A 503 -14.12 9.65 19.42
N GLY A 504 -14.34 8.63 18.60
CA GLY A 504 -14.29 8.76 17.15
C GLY A 504 -14.55 7.45 16.42
N ARG A 505 -14.84 7.53 15.12
CA ARG A 505 -15.13 6.35 14.29
C ARG A 505 -13.93 5.42 14.19
N ALA A 506 -12.69 5.96 14.21
CA ALA A 506 -11.48 5.15 14.19
C ALA A 506 -11.43 4.12 15.33
N MET A 507 -11.92 4.54 16.50
CA MET A 507 -12.06 3.66 17.66
C MET A 507 -13.03 2.50 17.44
N THR A 508 -14.17 2.80 16.83
CA THR A 508 -15.20 1.80 16.56
C THR A 508 -14.72 0.83 15.47
N ARG A 509 -14.08 1.33 14.42
CA ARG A 509 -13.54 0.51 13.33
C ARG A 509 -12.45 -0.44 13.83
N ALA A 510 -11.48 0.04 14.61
CA ALA A 510 -10.45 -0.83 15.21
C ALA A 510 -11.08 -2.00 16.00
N ALA A 511 -12.09 -1.71 16.84
CA ALA A 511 -12.83 -2.72 17.60
C ALA A 511 -13.72 -3.66 16.76
N ARG A 512 -13.95 -3.38 15.47
CA ARG A 512 -14.69 -4.26 14.53
C ARG A 512 -13.77 -5.07 13.63
N ILE A 513 -12.50 -4.69 13.57
CA ILE A 513 -11.45 -5.38 12.82
C ILE A 513 -10.78 -6.43 13.69
N GLU A 514 -10.58 -6.17 14.98
CA GLU A 514 -9.96 -7.12 15.91
C GLU A 514 -10.54 -8.55 15.78
N PRO A 515 -11.87 -8.78 15.75
CA PRO A 515 -12.39 -10.15 15.73
C PRO A 515 -12.06 -10.94 14.46
N VAL A 516 -11.78 -10.22 13.37
CA VAL A 516 -11.40 -10.80 12.06
C VAL A 516 -9.89 -10.82 11.85
N THR A 517 -9.12 -10.22 12.77
CA THR A 517 -7.67 -10.33 12.81
C THR A 517 -7.27 -11.73 13.28
N PRO A 518 -6.43 -12.47 12.52
CA PRO A 518 -5.93 -13.76 12.97
C PRO A 518 -5.09 -13.62 14.25
N PRO A 519 -5.11 -14.60 15.18
CA PRO A 519 -4.26 -14.58 16.36
C PRO A 519 -2.77 -14.37 16.02
N GLY A 520 -2.10 -13.49 16.78
CA GLY A 520 -0.68 -13.13 16.59
C GLY A 520 -0.43 -12.12 15.45
N ARG A 521 -1.48 -11.70 14.73
CA ARG A 521 -1.37 -10.70 13.67
C ARG A 521 -1.80 -9.31 14.16
N ILE A 522 -1.30 -8.31 13.45
CA ILE A 522 -1.64 -6.91 13.64
C ILE A 522 -2.23 -6.43 12.32
N PHE A 523 -3.54 -6.20 12.30
CA PHE A 523 -4.22 -5.66 11.13
C PHE A 523 -4.42 -4.16 11.29
N ALA A 524 -4.53 -3.47 10.17
CA ALA A 524 -4.68 -2.04 10.06
C ALA A 524 -5.72 -1.72 8.98
N THR A 525 -6.46 -0.62 9.16
CA THR A 525 -7.30 -0.07 8.09
C THR A 525 -6.46 0.49 6.95
N GLU A 526 -7.08 0.68 5.79
CA GLU A 526 -6.47 1.47 4.71
C GLU A 526 -6.10 2.90 5.15
N ALA A 527 -6.84 3.48 6.11
CA ALA A 527 -6.50 4.79 6.68
C ALA A 527 -5.10 4.76 7.29
N PHE A 528 -4.86 3.80 8.17
CA PHE A 528 -3.58 3.64 8.84
C PHE A 528 -2.48 3.23 7.84
N ALA A 529 -2.78 2.36 6.87
CA ALA A 529 -1.81 1.98 5.83
C ALA A 529 -1.38 3.16 4.95
N CYS A 530 -2.31 4.06 4.62
CA CYS A 530 -2.01 5.29 3.89
C CYS A 530 -1.11 6.23 4.69
N GLU A 531 -1.33 6.33 6.00
CA GLU A 531 -0.46 7.10 6.88
C GLU A 531 0.94 6.49 6.99
N VAL A 532 1.06 5.16 7.09
CA VAL A 532 2.36 4.47 7.03
C VAL A 532 3.08 4.77 5.70
N ALA A 533 2.35 4.83 4.59
CA ALA A 533 2.93 5.19 3.30
C ALA A 533 3.43 6.65 3.24
N LEU A 534 2.88 7.54 4.08
CA LEU A 534 3.28 8.93 4.23
C LEU A 534 4.38 9.15 5.29
N LEU A 535 4.91 8.09 5.88
CA LEU A 535 6.12 8.20 6.70
C LEU A 535 7.37 8.45 5.81
N PRO A 536 8.41 9.10 6.36
CA PRO A 536 9.71 9.18 5.72
C PRO A 536 10.26 7.79 5.36
N ARG A 537 11.12 7.73 4.33
CA ARG A 537 11.87 6.51 4.02
C ARG A 537 12.72 6.09 5.23
N GLY A 538 12.82 4.78 5.49
CA GLY A 538 13.55 4.27 6.65
C GLY A 538 12.78 4.29 7.98
N ALA A 539 11.48 4.59 7.97
CA ALA A 539 10.64 4.51 9.17
C ALA A 539 10.46 3.08 9.72
N GLY A 540 10.95 2.05 9.01
CA GLY A 540 10.94 0.68 9.49
C GLY A 540 9.55 0.02 9.48
N LEU A 541 8.57 0.59 8.79
CA LEU A 541 7.17 0.16 8.77
C LEU A 541 6.65 -0.02 7.34
N ALA A 542 5.90 -1.09 7.13
CA ALA A 542 5.17 -1.36 5.91
C ALA A 542 3.81 -2.02 6.21
N CYS A 543 2.86 -1.82 5.30
CA CYS A 543 1.53 -2.41 5.37
C CYS A 543 1.30 -3.22 4.10
N ASP A 544 1.02 -4.50 4.26
CA ASP A 544 0.71 -5.40 3.15
C ASP A 544 -0.80 -5.60 3.04
N TYR A 545 -1.38 -5.59 1.84
CA TYR A 545 -2.81 -5.86 1.70
C TYR A 545 -3.17 -7.26 2.22
N ALA A 546 -4.19 -7.33 3.07
CA ALA A 546 -4.67 -8.58 3.66
C ALA A 546 -5.96 -9.10 3.00
N GLY A 547 -6.63 -8.25 2.21
CA GLY A 547 -7.88 -8.55 1.51
C GLY A 547 -9.02 -7.60 1.88
N HIS A 548 -10.10 -7.65 1.11
CA HIS A 548 -11.36 -6.97 1.43
C HIS A 548 -12.23 -7.86 2.33
N ILE A 549 -12.19 -7.61 3.63
CA ILE A 549 -12.68 -8.55 4.64
C ILE A 549 -14.01 -8.06 5.24
N PRO A 550 -15.06 -8.92 5.31
CA PRO A 550 -16.26 -8.64 6.08
C PRO A 550 -15.92 -8.43 7.55
N THR A 551 -16.32 -7.30 8.12
CA THR A 551 -16.05 -6.96 9.52
C THR A 551 -17.12 -7.50 10.46
N ALA A 552 -16.77 -7.59 11.74
CA ALA A 552 -17.68 -8.12 12.75
C ALA A 552 -18.95 -7.27 12.92
N LYS A 553 -20.04 -7.90 13.39
CA LYS A 553 -21.33 -7.25 13.68
C LYS A 553 -21.95 -6.52 12.47
N SER A 554 -21.73 -7.04 11.26
CA SER A 554 -22.28 -6.50 10.00
C SER A 554 -21.90 -5.04 9.73
N PHE A 555 -20.72 -4.61 10.19
CA PHE A 555 -20.21 -3.25 9.97
C PHE A 555 -19.72 -3.01 8.51
N GLY A 556 -20.05 -3.93 7.60
CA GLY A 556 -19.66 -3.92 6.19
C GLY A 556 -18.36 -4.65 5.93
N SER A 557 -17.87 -4.61 4.69
CA SER A 557 -16.55 -5.11 4.31
C SER A 557 -15.63 -3.94 4.02
N MET A 558 -14.34 -4.07 4.32
CA MET A 558 -13.37 -3.02 4.06
C MET A 558 -11.99 -3.59 3.70
N PRO A 559 -11.15 -2.84 2.96
CA PRO A 559 -9.77 -3.21 2.73
C PRO A 559 -8.97 -3.18 4.05
N LEU A 560 -8.36 -4.32 4.40
CA LEU A 560 -7.48 -4.46 5.55
C LEU A 560 -6.04 -4.72 5.12
N TYR A 561 -5.12 -4.33 6.00
CA TYR A 561 -3.68 -4.45 5.77
C TYR A 561 -3.01 -5.11 6.97
N ALA A 562 -2.06 -6.01 6.73
CA ALA A 562 -1.20 -6.55 7.76
C ALA A 562 -0.03 -5.60 8.00
N LEU A 563 0.13 -5.12 9.22
CA LEU A 563 1.28 -4.30 9.60
C LEU A 563 2.52 -5.19 9.80
N ARG A 564 3.64 -4.79 9.21
CA ARG A 564 4.95 -5.43 9.40
C ARG A 564 6.07 -4.41 9.52
N ARG A 565 7.22 -4.88 9.99
CA ARG A 565 8.46 -4.11 9.92
C ARG A 565 9.00 -4.16 8.49
N SER A 566 9.45 -3.05 7.93
CA SER A 566 10.11 -3.04 6.61
C SER A 566 11.52 -3.62 6.71
N GLY A 567 11.97 -4.27 5.62
CA GLY A 567 13.34 -4.75 5.53
C GLY A 567 14.30 -3.64 5.09
N PHE A 568 15.57 -3.71 5.48
CA PHE A 568 16.60 -2.72 5.14
C PHE A 568 16.71 -2.40 3.64
N GLU A 569 16.49 -3.38 2.77
CA GLU A 569 16.53 -3.20 1.30
C GLU A 569 15.27 -2.52 0.74
N GLU A 570 14.12 -2.65 1.41
CA GLU A 570 12.90 -1.92 1.03
C GLU A 570 13.00 -0.44 1.41
N ASP A 571 13.79 -0.11 2.44
CA ASP A 571 14.05 1.26 2.84
C ASP A 571 15.05 1.97 1.90
N MET A 572 15.85 1.20 1.14
CA MET A 572 16.87 1.69 0.20
C MET A 572 16.38 1.85 -1.25
N ALA A 573 15.26 1.22 -1.62
CA ALA A 573 14.60 1.39 -2.92
C ALA A 573 13.69 2.63 -2.92
#